data_AF-A0A4R6DV93-F1
#
_entry.id   AF-A0A4R6DV93-F1
#
_cell.length_a   1.000
_cell.length_b   1.000
_cell.length_c   1.000
_cell.angle_alpha   90.00
_cell.angle_beta   90.00
_cell.angle_gamma   90.00
#
_symmetry.space_group_name_H-M   'P 1'
#
loop_
_entity.id
_entity.type
_entity.pdbx_description
1 polymer ?
#
loop_
_entity_poly.entity_id
_entity_poly.type
_entity_poly.pdbx_seq_one_letter_code
_entity_poly.pdbx_strand_id
1 'polypeptide(L)' 'MTIPREVVKTALRVPVALHQRIHEEAKKGERTFNAEIIFRLAGAYSGVSDKKEGQQ' A
#
# COMPACT_ATOMS: atom_id res chain seq x y z
N MET A 1 -21.26 9.79 3.43
CA MET A 1 -20.01 10.26 4.06
C MET A 1 -18.90 10.13 3.05
N THR A 2 -18.55 11.21 2.36
CA THR A 2 -17.42 11.26 1.44
C THR A 2 -16.20 11.56 2.28
N ILE A 3 -15.37 10.55 2.57
CA ILE A 3 -14.05 10.78 3.14
C ILE A 3 -13.32 11.70 2.15
N PRO A 4 -12.81 12.88 2.56
CA PRO A 4 -11.98 13.69 1.67
C PRO A 4 -10.83 12.81 1.18
N ARG A 5 -10.64 12.72 -0.14
CA ARG A 5 -9.47 12.04 -0.75
C ARG A 5 -8.23 12.89 -0.50
N GLU A 6 -7.80 12.98 0.75
CA GLU A 6 -6.46 13.47 1.10
C GLU A 6 -5.46 12.37 0.74
N VAL A 7 -5.34 12.10 -0.55
CA VAL A 7 -4.33 11.20 -1.08
C VAL A 7 -3.02 12.00 -1.07
N VAL A 8 -2.16 11.70 -0.10
CA VAL A 8 -0.80 12.25 -0.09
C VAL A 8 -0.02 11.59 -1.22
N LYS A 9 0.34 12.38 -2.24
CA LYS A 9 1.21 11.93 -3.32
C LYS A 9 2.65 11.88 -2.81
N THR A 10 3.15 10.69 -2.52
CA THR A 10 4.52 10.47 -2.08
C THR A 10 5.30 9.72 -3.14
N ALA A 11 6.42 10.29 -3.57
CA ALA A 11 7.34 9.60 -4.46
C ALA A 11 8.21 8.63 -3.65
N LEU A 12 7.92 7.33 -3.73
CA LEU A 12 8.69 6.31 -3.03
C LEU A 12 10.05 6.10 -3.73
N ARG A 13 11.15 6.17 -2.98
CA ARG A 13 12.49 5.82 -3.47
C ARG A 13 12.75 4.36 -3.13
N VAL A 14 12.97 3.54 -4.15
CA VAL A 14 13.28 2.11 -4.03
C VAL A 14 14.37 1.72 -5.01
N PRO A 15 15.10 0.60 -4.76
CA PRO A 15 16.00 0.02 -5.75
C PRO A 15 15.27 -0.26 -7.07
N VAL A 16 15.97 -0.10 -8.20
CA VAL A 16 15.41 -0.30 -9.56
C VAL A 16 14.81 -1.69 -9.72
N ALA A 17 15.52 -2.72 -9.22
CA ALA A 17 15.05 -4.11 -9.28
C ALA A 17 13.71 -4.28 -8.55
N LEU A 18 13.52 -3.61 -7.41
CA LEU A 18 12.25 -3.67 -6.67
C LEU A 18 11.14 -2.94 -7.42
N HIS A 19 11.42 -1.76 -7.99
CA HIS A 19 10.45 -1.03 -8.81
C HIS A 19 9.96 -1.87 -10.00
N GLN A 20 10.89 -2.50 -10.72
CA GLN A 20 10.56 -3.40 -11.84
C GLN A 20 9.72 -4.59 -11.37
N ARG A 21 10.10 -5.22 -10.25
CA ARG A 21 9.34 -6.34 -9.71
C ARG A 21 7.91 -5.96 -9.34
N ILE A 22 7.69 -4.78 -8.74
CA ILE A 22 6.34 -4.31 -8.43
C ILE A 22 5.51 -4.13 -9.71
N HIS A 23 6.09 -3.61 -10.79
CA HIS A 23 5.39 -3.52 -12.08
C HIS A 23 4.99 -4.89 -12.66
N GLU A 24 5.87 -5.88 -12.59
CA GLU A 24 5.58 -7.23 -13.06
C GLU A 24 4.42 -7.86 -12.28
N GLU A 25 4.46 -7.75 -10.96
CA GLU A 25 3.43 -8.30 -10.08
C GLU A 25 2.10 -7.56 -10.23
N ALA A 26 2.13 -6.23 -10.38
CA ALA A 26 0.95 -5.43 -10.69
C ALA A 26 0.30 -5.90 -12.02
N LYS A 27 1.11 -6.16 -13.06
CA LYS A 27 0.61 -6.69 -14.34
C LYS A 27 -0.01 -8.08 -14.19
N LYS A 28 0.62 -8.99 -13.44
CA LYS A 28 0.09 -10.35 -13.18
C LYS A 28 -1.23 -10.33 -12.40
N GLY A 29 -1.34 -9.41 -11.44
CA GLY A 29 -2.51 -9.27 -10.58
C GLY A 29 -3.61 -8.36 -11.13
N GLU A 30 -3.51 -7.93 -12.39
CA GLU A 30 -4.41 -6.96 -13.04
C GLU A 30 -4.64 -5.69 -12.19
N ARG A 31 -3.57 -5.23 -11.52
CA ARG A 31 -3.56 -4.07 -10.64
C ARG A 31 -2.71 -2.94 -11.22
N THR A 32 -3.02 -1.71 -10.82
CA THR A 32 -2.09 -0.59 -11.03
C THR A 32 -0.90 -0.74 -10.08
N PHE A 33 0.22 -0.09 -10.39
CA PHE A 33 1.41 -0.08 -9.54
C PHE A 33 1.08 0.33 -8.09
N ASN A 34 0.31 1.41 -7.91
CA ASN A 34 -0.11 1.87 -6.59
C ASN A 34 -1.06 0.87 -5.92
N ALA A 35 -1.99 0.25 -6.65
CA ALA A 35 -2.90 -0.75 -6.09
C ALA A 35 -2.15 -1.99 -5.59
N GLU A 36 -1.09 -2.41 -6.29
CA GLU A 36 -0.24 -3.52 -5.85
C GLU A 36 0.54 -3.20 -4.57
N ILE A 37 1.04 -1.97 -4.42
CA ILE A 37 1.67 -1.51 -3.17
C ILE A 37 0.66 -1.57 -2.02
N ILE A 38 -0.53 -1.00 -2.21
CA ILE A 38 -1.57 -0.99 -1.17
C ILE A 38 -2.01 -2.41 -0.81
N PHE A 39 -2.19 -3.30 -1.79
CA PHE A 39 -2.53 -4.70 -1.57
C PHE A 39 -1.50 -5.40 -0.66
N ARG A 40 -0.20 -5.21 -0.94
CA ARG A 40 0.89 -5.79 -0.13
C ARG A 40 0.93 -5.19 1.28
N LEU A 41 0.81 -3.87 1.41
CA LEU A 41 0.81 -3.21 2.72
C LEU A 41 -0.40 -3.66 3.55
N ALA A 42 -1.60 -3.67 2.96
CA ALA A 42 -2.81 -4.13 3.64
C ALA A 42 -2.66 -5.59 4.13
N GLY A 43 -2.07 -6.47 3.31
CA GLY A 43 -1.76 -7.85 3.72
C GLY A 43 -0.68 -7.96 4.80
N ALA A 44 0.31 -7.07 4.80
CA ALA A 44 1.34 -7.03 5.83
C ALA A 44 0.82 -6.54 7.19
N TYR A 45 -0.13 -5.59 7.17
CA TYR A 45 -0.71 -5.01 8.38
C TYR A 45 -1.99 -5.71 8.87
N SER A 46 -2.62 -6.59 8.09
CA SER A 46 -3.86 -7.28 8.52
C SER A 46 -3.67 -8.24 9.70
N GLY A 47 -2.43 -8.64 10.01
CA GLY A 47 -2.07 -9.36 11.24
C GLY A 47 -1.64 -8.44 12.40
N VAL A 48 -1.48 -7.14 12.13
CA VAL A 48 -1.20 -6.10 13.13
C VAL A 48 -2.55 -5.55 13.56
N SER A 49 -3.25 -6.27 14.44
CA SER A 49 -4.42 -5.70 15.11
C SER A 49 -3.97 -4.42 15.80
N ASP A 50 -4.48 -3.27 15.35
CA ASP A 50 -4.38 -2.01 16.08
C ASP A 50 -4.96 -2.25 17.48
N LYS A 51 -4.10 -2.57 18.45
CA LYS A 51 -4.42 -2.36 19.85
C LYS A 51 -4.53 -0.85 20.00
N LYS A 52 -5.73 -0.32 19.82
CA LYS A 52 -6.07 0.98 20.38
C LYS A 52 -6.04 0.80 21.89
N GLU A 53 -4.90 1.09 22.49
CA GLU A 53 -4.81 1.46 23.90
C GLU A 53 -5.84 2.56 24.14
N GLY A 54 -6.80 2.26 25.00
CA GLY A 54 -7.71 3.26 25.51
C GLY A 54 -6.91 4.36 26.20
N GLN A 55 -7.20 5.59 25.81
CA GLN A 55 -7.05 6.77 26.65
C GLN A 55 -8.49 7.28 26.76
N GLN A 56 -9.25 6.83 27.76
CA GLN A 56 -9.38 7.43 29.10
C GLN A 56 -9.64 8.94 29.03
#